data_AF-A0A9C7WHI2-F1
#
_entry.id   AF-A0A9C7WHI2-F1
#
_cell.length_a   1.000
_cell.length_b   1.000
_cell.length_c   1.000
_cell.angle_alpha   90.00
_cell.angle_beta   90.00
_cell.angle_gamma   90.00
#
_symmetry.space_group_name_H-M   'P 1'
#
loop_
_entity.id
_entity.type
_entity.pdbx_description
1 polymer ?
#
loop_
_entity_poly.entity_id
_entity_poly.type
_entity_poly.pdbx_seq_one_letter_code
_entity_poly.pdbx_strand_id
1 'polypeptide(L)'
;MPLRQKIFAVMVALAILVAIVELVRRRKLKEEYSFLWLLVGALMLVLGVWYGLLQAITRFIGAGFTSSTLFFFGIIFLMLMNLHFSIKVSDLSEKVKNLTQEVALLRAEREESLPSSD
;
A
#
# COMPACT_ATOMS: atom_id res chain seq x y z
N MET A 1 -13.22 -5.39 29.15
CA MET A 1 -12.15 -4.45 28.72
C MET A 1 -12.30 -3.14 29.48
N PRO A 2 -11.28 -2.69 30.22
CA PRO A 2 -11.30 -1.40 30.92
C PRO A 2 -11.49 -0.24 29.94
N LEU A 3 -12.24 0.79 30.35
CA LEU A 3 -12.66 1.95 29.54
C LEU A 3 -11.48 2.65 28.82
N ARG A 4 -10.30 2.65 29.46
CA ARG A 4 -9.05 3.21 28.93
C ARG A 4 -8.57 2.53 27.65
N GLN A 5 -8.72 1.20 27.55
CA GLN A 5 -8.33 0.44 26.36
C GLN A 5 -9.26 0.72 25.18
N LYS A 6 -10.57 0.89 25.43
CA LYS A 6 -11.53 1.27 24.39
C LYS A 6 -11.23 2.66 23.82
N ILE A 7 -10.97 3.64 24.68
CA ILE A 7 -10.66 5.02 24.24
C ILE A 7 -9.37 5.04 23.41
N PHE A 8 -8.33 4.33 23.87
CA PHE A 8 -7.07 4.24 23.13
C PHE A 8 -7.25 3.56 21.77
N ALA A 9 -7.98 2.44 21.72
CA ALA A 9 -8.26 1.74 20.46
C ALA A 9 -9.04 2.60 19.47
N VAL A 10 -10.05 3.34 19.94
CA VAL A 10 -10.83 4.27 19.10
C VAL A 10 -9.96 5.42 18.59
N MET A 11 -9.13 6.02 19.43
CA MET A 11 -8.18 7.07 19.03
C MET A 11 -7.22 6.60 17.94
N VAL A 12 -6.61 5.42 18.13
CA VAL A 12 -5.67 4.84 17.14
C VAL A 12 -6.39 4.51 15.84
N ALA A 13 -7.59 3.91 15.91
CA ALA A 13 -8.39 3.62 14.73
C ALA A 13 -8.77 4.89 13.96
N LEU A 14 -9.15 5.96 14.66
CA LEU A 14 -9.50 7.24 14.05
C LEU A 14 -8.28 7.89 13.40
N ALA A 15 -7.12 7.86 14.05
CA ALA A 15 -5.86 8.38 13.49
C ALA A 15 -5.44 7.63 12.22
N ILE A 16 -5.54 6.30 12.21
CA ILE A 16 -5.26 5.47 11.02
C ILE A 16 -6.25 5.80 9.90
N LEU A 17 -7.54 5.94 10.21
CA LEU A 17 -8.56 6.25 9.22
C LEU A 17 -8.34 7.64 8.59
N VAL A 18 -7.99 8.65 9.39
CA VAL A 18 -7.62 9.98 8.89
C VAL A 18 -6.37 9.90 8.01
N ALA A 19 -5.35 9.13 8.40
CA ALA A 19 -4.14 8.96 7.60
C ALA A 19 -4.44 8.28 6.25
N ILE A 20 -5.28 7.24 6.23
CA ILE A 20 -5.71 6.57 5.00
C ILE A 20 -6.48 7.55 4.09
N VAL A 21 -7.45 8.27 4.64
CA VAL A 21 -8.25 9.25 3.88
C VAL A 21 -7.37 10.36 3.30
N GLU A 22 -6.41 10.86 4.07
CA GLU A 22 -5.46 11.88 3.63
C GLU A 22 -4.53 11.36 2.51
N LEU A 23 -4.05 10.11 2.61
CA LEU A 23 -3.25 9.46 1.57
C LEU A 23 -4.04 9.27 0.26
N VAL A 24 -5.31 8.85 0.36
CA VAL A 24 -6.21 8.69 -0.79
C VAL A 24 -6.53 10.06 -1.42
N ARG A 25 -6.83 11.07 -0.59
CA ARG A 25 -7.19 12.42 -1.03
C ARG A 25 -6.06 13.13 -1.78
N ARG A 26 -4.80 12.79 -1.48
CA ARG A 26 -3.61 13.34 -2.16
C ARG A 26 -3.40 12.83 -3.59
N ARG A 27 -4.32 12.03 -4.17
CA ARG A 27 -4.35 11.59 -5.59
C ARG A 27 -3.00 11.13 -6.16
N LYS A 28 -2.12 10.52 -5.34
CA LYS A 28 -0.85 9.94 -5.81
C LYS A 28 -0.99 8.55 -6.45
N LEU A 29 -2.22 8.03 -6.55
CA LEU A 29 -2.50 6.69 -7.06
C LEU A 29 -3.18 6.79 -8.44
N LYS A 30 -2.52 6.26 -9.47
CA LYS A 30 -3.09 6.04 -10.81
C LYS A 30 -4.33 5.13 -10.69
N GLU A 31 -5.29 5.31 -11.59
CA GLU A 31 -6.64 4.69 -11.60
C GLU A 31 -6.67 3.16 -11.32
N GLU A 32 -5.60 2.45 -11.66
CA GLU A 32 -5.43 1.00 -11.43
C GLU A 32 -5.27 0.61 -9.94
N TYR A 33 -4.67 1.47 -9.12
CA TYR A 33 -4.39 1.16 -7.70
C TYR A 33 -5.57 1.43 -6.78
N SER A 34 -6.43 2.38 -7.14
CA SER A 34 -7.65 2.69 -6.39
C SER A 34 -8.61 1.49 -6.35
N PHE A 35 -8.67 0.70 -7.43
CA PHE A 35 -9.52 -0.47 -7.51
C PHE A 35 -9.03 -1.62 -6.61
N LEU A 36 -7.71 -1.85 -6.57
CA LEU A 36 -7.10 -2.86 -5.70
C LEU A 36 -7.26 -2.48 -4.22
N TRP A 37 -7.08 -1.19 -3.88
CA TRP A 37 -7.37 -0.67 -2.55
C TRP A 37 -8.85 -0.79 -2.15
N LEU A 38 -9.77 -0.53 -3.07
CA LEU A 38 -11.21 -0.67 -2.84
C LEU A 38 -11.60 -2.13 -2.62
N LEU A 39 -11.08 -3.06 -3.44
CA LEU A 39 -11.32 -4.49 -3.35
C LEU A 39 -10.84 -5.04 -2.01
N VAL A 40 -9.62 -4.68 -1.62
CA VAL A 40 -9.03 -5.05 -0.33
C VAL A 40 -9.84 -4.49 0.84
N GLY A 41 -10.19 -3.19 0.79
CA GLY A 41 -10.97 -2.53 1.83
C GLY A 41 -12.34 -3.18 2.00
N ALA A 42 -12.96 -3.56 0.88
CA ALA A 42 -14.21 -4.32 0.87
C ALA A 42 -14.01 -5.73 1.46
N LEU A 43 -12.94 -6.44 1.10
CA LEU A 43 -12.63 -7.78 1.64
C LEU A 43 -12.42 -7.74 3.16
N MET A 44 -11.68 -6.74 3.64
CA MET A 44 -11.45 -6.48 5.07
C MET A 44 -12.74 -6.12 5.80
N LEU A 45 -13.60 -5.29 5.19
CA LEU A 45 -14.93 -4.97 5.75
C LEU A 45 -15.81 -6.20 5.85
N VAL A 46 -15.86 -7.03 4.80
CA VAL A 46 -16.62 -8.29 4.80
C VAL A 46 -16.11 -9.23 5.89
N LEU A 47 -14.80 -9.40 6.02
CA LEU A 47 -14.20 -10.20 7.10
C LEU A 47 -14.46 -9.63 8.49
N GLY A 48 -14.47 -8.29 8.63
CA GLY A 48 -14.73 -7.60 9.90
C GLY A 48 -16.20 -7.64 10.33
N VAL A 49 -17.13 -7.51 9.38
CA VAL A 49 -18.58 -7.58 9.64
C VAL A 49 -19.03 -9.03 9.85
N TRP A 50 -18.43 -9.98 9.13
CA TRP A 50 -18.75 -11.40 9.26
C TRP A 50 -17.94 -12.07 10.38
N TYR A 51 -18.20 -11.64 11.62
CA TYR A 51 -17.53 -12.17 12.82
C TYR A 51 -17.60 -13.70 12.96
N GLY A 52 -18.67 -14.33 12.46
CA GLY A 52 -18.82 -15.79 12.43
C GLY A 52 -17.80 -16.52 11.55
N LEU A 53 -17.46 -15.96 10.38
CA LEU A 53 -16.46 -16.54 9.47
C LEU A 53 -15.05 -16.40 10.05
N LEU A 54 -14.79 -15.25 10.66
CA LEU A 54 -13.55 -14.98 11.38
C LEU A 54 -13.37 -15.94 12.57
N GLN A 55 -14.43 -16.20 13.36
CA GLN A 55 -14.38 -17.21 14.43
C GLN A 55 -14.11 -18.61 13.91
N ALA A 56 -14.72 -19.00 12.78
CA ALA A 56 -14.48 -20.31 12.18
C ALA A 56 -13.00 -20.47 11.77
N ILE A 57 -12.43 -19.44 11.12
CA ILE A 57 -11.02 -19.42 10.74
C ILE A 57 -10.10 -19.42 11.98
N THR A 58 -10.43 -18.62 13.01
CA THR A 58 -9.69 -18.60 14.28
C THR A 58 -9.62 -19.99 14.91
N ARG A 59 -10.76 -20.70 14.97
CA ARG A 59 -10.81 -22.07 15.49
C ARG A 59 -10.04 -23.04 14.59
N PHE A 60 -10.14 -22.90 13.28
CA PHE A 60 -9.43 -23.75 12.32
C PHE A 60 -7.90 -23.61 12.42
N ILE A 61 -7.40 -22.37 12.58
CA ILE A 61 -5.97 -22.09 12.76
C ILE A 61 -5.49 -22.41 14.18
N GLY A 62 -6.41 -22.66 15.12
CA GLY A 62 -6.08 -22.93 16.54
C GLY A 62 -5.69 -21.68 17.32
N ALA A 63 -6.07 -20.49 16.86
CA ALA A 63 -5.76 -19.23 17.52
C ALA A 63 -6.66 -19.01 18.76
N GLY A 64 -6.06 -18.64 19.89
CA GLY A 64 -6.78 -18.48 21.17
C GLY A 64 -7.74 -17.29 21.22
N PHE A 65 -7.55 -16.27 20.38
CA PHE A 65 -8.40 -15.08 20.33
C PHE A 65 -8.67 -14.67 18.88
N THR A 66 -9.95 -14.37 18.58
CA THR A 66 -10.40 -13.91 17.26
C THR A 66 -9.73 -12.60 16.84
N SER A 67 -9.43 -11.72 17.79
CA SER A 67 -8.68 -10.48 17.53
C SER A 67 -7.27 -10.75 17.02
N SER A 68 -6.56 -11.76 17.53
CA SER A 68 -5.20 -12.09 17.09
C SER A 68 -5.18 -12.63 15.66
N THR A 69 -6.20 -13.42 15.28
CA THR A 69 -6.37 -13.88 13.89
C THR A 69 -6.60 -12.71 12.94
N LEU A 70 -7.45 -11.75 13.33
CA LEU A 70 -7.69 -10.55 12.54
C LEU A 70 -6.40 -9.73 12.33
N PHE A 71 -5.62 -9.53 13.40
CA PHE A 71 -4.33 -8.85 13.31
C PHE A 71 -3.33 -9.62 12.44
N PHE A 72 -3.28 -10.94 12.55
CA PHE A 72 -2.39 -11.78 11.75
C PHE A 72 -2.66 -11.62 10.24
N PHE A 73 -3.94 -11.72 9.82
CA PHE A 73 -4.31 -11.47 8.43
C PHE A 73 -4.08 -10.01 8.03
N GLY A 74 -4.31 -9.06 8.93
CA GLY A 74 -3.97 -7.65 8.71
C GLY A 74 -2.49 -7.42 8.45
N ILE A 75 -1.60 -8.08 9.20
CA ILE A 75 -0.15 -8.00 9.02
C ILE A 75 0.29 -8.64 7.71
N ILE A 76 -0.21 -9.84 7.38
CA ILE A 76 0.06 -10.48 6.08
C ILE A 76 -0.39 -9.55 4.95
N PHE A 77 -1.57 -8.97 5.08
CA PHE A 77 -2.09 -8.03 4.11
C PHE A 77 -1.17 -6.80 3.95
N LEU A 78 -0.75 -6.17 5.06
CA LEU A 78 0.20 -5.06 5.05
C LEU A 78 1.55 -5.44 4.43
N MET A 79 2.02 -6.66 4.66
CA MET A 79 3.27 -7.17 4.10
C MET A 79 3.16 -7.35 2.59
N LEU A 80 2.07 -7.94 2.09
CA LEU A 80 1.81 -8.08 0.66
C LEU A 80 1.71 -6.70 -0.02
N MET A 81 1.08 -5.74 0.64
CA MET A 81 1.00 -4.37 0.14
C MET A 81 2.37 -3.71 0.05
N ASN A 82 3.23 -3.90 1.05
CA ASN A 82 4.61 -3.40 1.01
C ASN A 82 5.41 -4.05 -0.12
N LEU A 83 5.27 -5.36 -0.32
CA LEU A 83 5.94 -6.05 -1.43
C LEU A 83 5.47 -5.51 -2.79
N HIS A 84 4.17 -5.31 -2.96
CA HIS A 84 3.61 -4.73 -4.17
C HIS A 84 4.17 -3.32 -4.43
N PHE A 85 4.23 -2.46 -3.40
CA PHE A 85 4.85 -1.15 -3.53
C PHE A 85 6.34 -1.23 -3.84
N SER A 86 7.07 -2.16 -3.25
CA SER A 86 8.49 -2.38 -3.54
C SER A 86 8.71 -2.72 -5.02
N ILE A 87 7.87 -3.59 -5.60
CA ILE A 87 7.92 -3.92 -7.04
C ILE A 87 7.69 -2.66 -7.87
N LYS A 88 6.64 -1.89 -7.57
CA LYS A 88 6.32 -0.67 -8.33
C LYS A 88 7.41 0.40 -8.23
N VAL A 89 8.02 0.57 -7.05
CA VAL A 89 9.16 1.48 -6.86
C VAL A 89 10.36 1.00 -7.67
N SER A 90 10.60 -0.31 -7.76
CA SER A 90 11.65 -0.89 -8.60
C SER A 90 11.41 -0.60 -10.08
N ASP A 91 10.20 -0.88 -10.59
CA ASP A 91 9.82 -0.60 -11.98
C ASP A 91 9.99 0.88 -12.32
N LEU A 92 9.61 1.76 -11.39
CA LEU A 92 9.74 3.20 -11.57
C LEU A 92 11.21 3.63 -11.61
N SER A 93 12.04 3.05 -10.75
CA SER A 93 13.49 3.33 -10.72
C SER A 93 14.16 2.93 -12.04
N GLU A 94 13.77 1.80 -12.61
CA GLU A 94 14.27 1.34 -13.92
C GLU A 94 13.84 2.29 -15.06
N LYS A 95 12.59 2.73 -15.08
CA LYS A 95 12.11 3.72 -16.07
C LYS A 95 12.83 5.05 -15.96
N VAL A 96 13.06 5.54 -14.74
CA VAL A 96 13.82 6.78 -14.50
C VAL A 96 15.25 6.62 -14.99
N LYS A 97 15.89 5.48 -14.74
CA LYS A 97 17.23 5.17 -15.25
C LYS A 97 17.26 5.21 -16.78
N ASN A 98 16.33 4.53 -17.44
CA ASN A 98 16.28 4.48 -18.91
C ASN A 98 16.06 5.87 -19.52
N LEU A 99 15.13 6.66 -18.98
CA LEU A 99 14.91 8.04 -19.41
C LEU A 99 16.14 8.93 -19.20
N THR A 100 16.86 8.74 -18.09
CA THR A 100 18.10 9.48 -17.82
C THR A 100 19.17 9.14 -18.87
N GLN A 101 19.28 7.87 -19.25
CA GLN A 101 20.21 7.42 -20.30
C GLN A 101 19.83 7.97 -21.67
N GLU A 102 18.55 7.94 -22.04
CA GLU A 102 18.06 8.49 -23.30
C GLU A 102 18.32 10.00 -23.39
N VAL A 103 18.06 10.75 -22.32
CA VAL A 103 18.38 12.19 -22.24
C VAL A 103 19.89 12.44 -22.36
N ALA A 104 20.73 11.58 -21.78
CA ALA A 104 22.19 11.72 -21.89
C ALA A 104 22.68 11.49 -23.33
N LEU A 105 22.16 10.46 -24.02
CA LEU A 105 22.49 10.19 -25.43
C LEU A 105 22.03 11.33 -26.34
N LEU A 106 20.79 11.81 -26.18
CA LEU A 106 20.27 12.93 -26.96
C LEU A 106 21.08 14.22 -26.76
N ARG A 107 21.64 14.44 -25.57
CA ARG A 107 22.54 15.57 -25.31
C ARG A 107 23.88 15.41 -26.03
N ALA A 108 24.45 14.20 -26.03
CA ALA A 108 25.70 13.93 -26.71
C ALA A 108 25.59 14.10 -28.23
N GLU A 109 24.52 13.57 -28.85
CA GLU A 109 24.25 13.75 -30.29
C GLU A 109 24.07 15.23 -30.68
N ARG A 110 23.44 16.03 -29.80
CA ARG A 110 23.31 17.47 -30.02
C ARG A 110 24.68 18.18 -29.96
N GLU A 111 25.54 17.81 -29.03
CA GLU A 111 26.87 18.41 -28.89
C GLU A 111 27.74 18.12 -30.12
N GLU A 112 27.67 16.90 -30.67
CA GLU A 112 28.42 16.47 -31.86
C GLU A 112 27.90 17.11 -33.16
N SER A 113 26.60 17.43 -33.22
CA SER A 113 25.96 18.06 -34.39
C SER A 113 26.11 19.59 -34.43
N LEU A 114 26.63 20.22 -33.38
CA LEU A 114 27.03 21.63 -33.42
C LEU A 114 28.44 21.72 -34.04
N PRO A 115 28.62 22.39 -35.21
CA PRO A 115 29.95 22.55 -35.78
C PRO A 115 30.83 23.31 -34.80
N SER A 116 32.03 22.78 -34.53
CA SER A 116 33.07 23.46 -33.77
C SER A 116 33.26 24.83 -34.39
N SER A 117 32.76 25.84 -33.69
CA SER A 117 32.92 27.24 -34.07
C SER A 117 34.35 27.61 -33.69
N ASP A 118 35.30 27.16 -34.52
CA ASP A 118 36.69 27.65 -34.50
C ASP A 118 36.74 29.10 -34.97
#